data_AF-A0A2K1IH37-F1
#
_entry.id   AF-A0A2K1IH37-F1
#
_cell.length_a   1.000
_cell.length_b   1.000
_cell.length_c   1.000
_cell.angle_alpha   90.00
_cell.angle_beta   90.00
_cell.angle_gamma   90.00
#
_symmetry.space_group_name_H-M   'P 1'
#
loop_
_entity.id
_entity.type
_entity.pdbx_description
1 polymer ?
#
loop_
_entity_poly.entity_id
_entity_poly.type
_entity_poly.pdbx_seq_one_letter_code
_entity_poly.pdbx_strand_id
1 'polypeptide(L)'
;MVLQHGLEECKLNIIQTCAIQLWPKVTDWLSFIYCLENLDSKTATTDWKSCVHPSHLDLEPLNWCSATPLCAKLELEFAAEMERLQPPHKYVPWVLLNGEPLMEVVDFACILMHFLI
;
A
#
# COMPACT_ATOMS: atom_id res chain seq x y z
N MET A 1 12.15 -5.81 -6.39
CA MET A 1 11.07 -4.98 -6.96
C MET A 1 11.38 -4.75 -8.43
N VAL A 2 10.62 -5.40 -9.32
CA VAL A 2 10.60 -4.99 -10.73
C VAL A 2 9.71 -3.75 -10.77
N LEU A 3 10.22 -2.62 -11.27
CA LEU A 3 9.45 -1.39 -11.44
C LEU A 3 8.48 -1.57 -12.61
N GLN A 4 7.38 -2.30 -12.39
CA GLN A 4 6.35 -2.50 -13.42
C GLN A 4 5.70 -1.17 -13.82
N HIS A 5 5.61 -0.21 -12.89
CA HIS A 5 4.96 1.08 -13.12
C HIS A 5 5.82 2.30 -12.70
N GLY A 6 7.15 2.12 -12.61
CA GLY A 6 8.10 3.21 -12.41
C GLY A 6 8.26 3.70 -10.95
N LEU A 7 9.03 4.78 -10.77
CA LEU A 7 9.46 5.25 -9.45
C LEU A 7 8.33 5.87 -8.61
N GLU A 8 7.27 6.34 -9.25
CA GLU A 8 6.15 6.98 -8.56
C GLU A 8 5.33 5.97 -7.77
N GLU A 9 5.02 4.81 -8.37
CA GLU A 9 4.41 3.69 -7.65
C GLU A 9 5.25 3.28 -6.45
N CYS A 10 6.57 3.12 -6.62
CA CYS A 10 7.45 2.77 -5.52
C CYS A 10 7.35 3.76 -4.35
N LYS A 11 7.32 5.08 -4.61
CA LYS A 11 7.15 6.09 -3.55
C LYS A 11 5.78 5.97 -2.85
N LEU A 12 4.73 5.70 -3.61
CA LEU A 12 3.38 5.58 -3.07
C LEU A 12 3.23 4.32 -2.22
N ASN A 13 3.79 3.19 -2.64
CA ASN A 13 3.80 1.93 -1.89
C ASN A 13 4.44 2.11 -0.52
N ILE A 14 5.52 2.89 -0.47
CA ILE A 14 6.22 3.22 0.77
C ILE A 14 5.33 4.03 1.72
N ILE A 15 4.66 5.07 1.20
CA ILE A 15 3.77 5.91 1.99
C ILE A 15 2.60 5.09 2.54
N GLN A 16 1.98 4.26 1.70
CA GLN A 16 0.87 3.38 2.09
C GLN A 16 1.29 2.34 3.13
N THR A 17 2.46 1.71 2.92
CA THR A 17 3.05 0.75 3.86
C THR A 17 3.27 1.37 5.23
N CYS A 18 3.82 2.57 5.28
CA CYS A 18 4.01 3.30 6.52
C CYS A 18 2.69 3.64 7.22
N ALA A 19 1.64 4.01 6.47
CA ALA A 19 0.31 4.24 7.04
C ALA A 19 -0.26 2.96 7.69
N ILE A 20 -0.14 1.80 7.03
CA ILE A 20 -0.58 0.49 7.57
C ILE A 20 0.17 0.14 8.86
N GLN A 21 1.48 0.39 8.91
CA GLN A 21 2.31 0.08 10.08
C GLN A 21 2.06 1.02 11.26
N LEU A 22 1.82 2.31 10.99
CA LEU A 22 1.72 3.33 12.03
C LEU A 22 0.31 3.51 12.59
N TRP A 23 -0.73 3.24 11.79
CA TRP A 23 -2.12 3.44 12.20
C TRP A 23 -2.78 2.10 12.56
N PRO A 24 -3.15 1.86 13.83
CA PRO A 24 -3.62 0.54 14.26
C PRO A 24 -5.05 0.21 13.80
N LYS A 25 -5.83 1.21 13.39
CA LYS A 25 -7.21 1.02 12.96
C LYS A 25 -7.27 0.90 11.44
N VAL A 26 -7.85 -0.21 10.98
CA VAL A 26 -8.06 -0.48 9.54
C VAL A 26 -8.76 0.67 8.84
N THR A 27 -9.78 1.25 9.48
CA THR A 27 -10.56 2.37 8.93
C THR A 27 -9.71 3.59 8.59
N ASP A 28 -8.63 3.81 9.34
CA ASP A 28 -7.83 5.03 9.25
C ASP A 28 -6.89 4.95 8.04
N TRP A 29 -6.10 3.87 7.94
CA TRP A 29 -5.20 3.67 6.79
C TRP A 29 -5.95 3.30 5.52
N LEU A 30 -7.07 2.57 5.61
CA LEU A 30 -7.84 2.21 4.42
C LEU A 30 -8.48 3.44 3.77
N SER A 31 -9.01 4.37 4.56
CA SER A 31 -9.59 5.63 4.02
C SER A 31 -8.53 6.52 3.36
N PHE A 32 -7.33 6.55 3.93
CA PHE A 32 -6.19 7.26 3.35
C PHE A 32 -5.75 6.66 2.02
N ILE A 33 -5.57 5.33 1.97
CA ILE A 33 -5.21 4.61 0.73
C ILE A 33 -6.29 4.83 -0.33
N TYR A 34 -7.58 4.72 0.03
CA TYR A 34 -8.68 5.00 -0.89
C TYR A 34 -8.58 6.39 -1.52
N CYS A 35 -8.33 7.42 -0.72
CA CYS A 35 -8.16 8.77 -1.24
C CYS A 35 -6.95 8.85 -2.20
N LEU A 36 -5.81 8.27 -1.80
CA LEU A 36 -4.56 8.34 -2.55
C LEU A 36 -4.66 7.66 -3.92
N GLU A 37 -5.32 6.50 -3.98
CA GLU A 37 -5.50 5.72 -5.22
C GLU A 37 -6.51 6.35 -6.20
N ASN A 38 -7.36 7.25 -5.72
CA ASN A 38 -8.26 8.03 -6.58
C ASN A 38 -7.59 9.27 -7.19
N LEU A 39 -6.34 9.57 -6.82
CA LEU A 39 -5.52 10.60 -7.45
C LEU A 39 -4.73 9.99 -8.62
N ASP A 40 -4.42 10.79 -9.64
CA ASP A 40 -3.43 10.36 -10.63
C ASP A 40 -2.06 10.22 -9.95
N SER A 41 -1.22 9.30 -10.44
CA SER A 41 0.05 8.94 -9.79
C SER A 41 0.97 10.13 -9.53
N LYS A 42 0.96 11.15 -10.40
CA LYS A 42 1.78 12.35 -10.22
C LYS A 42 1.24 13.21 -9.08
N THR A 43 -0.07 13.47 -9.06
CA THR A 43 -0.72 14.19 -7.97
C THR A 43 -0.55 13.45 -6.65
N ALA A 44 -0.75 12.14 -6.65
CA ALA A 44 -0.55 11.28 -5.48
C ALA A 44 0.87 11.45 -4.91
N THR A 45 1.93 11.39 -5.73
CA THR A 45 3.30 11.57 -5.20
C THR A 45 3.50 12.96 -4.61
N THR A 46 2.99 14.01 -5.27
CA THR A 46 3.26 15.39 -4.84
C THR A 46 2.36 15.87 -3.70
N ASP A 47 1.16 15.29 -3.55
CA ASP A 47 0.11 15.79 -2.68
C ASP A 47 -0.61 14.68 -1.90
N TRP A 48 0.06 13.57 -1.62
CA TRP A 48 -0.48 12.49 -0.77
C TRP A 48 -0.96 12.99 0.60
N LYS A 49 -0.36 14.08 1.12
CA LYS A 49 -0.73 14.68 2.40
C LYS A 49 -2.16 15.24 2.41
N SER A 50 -2.71 15.61 1.26
CA SER A 50 -4.11 16.04 1.13
C SER A 50 -5.10 14.95 1.53
N CYS A 51 -4.70 13.68 1.46
CA CYS A 51 -5.50 12.53 1.84
C CYS A 51 -5.44 12.20 3.33
N VAL A 52 -4.57 12.85 4.12
CA VAL A 52 -4.47 12.55 5.55
C VAL A 52 -5.59 13.27 6.31
N HIS A 53 -6.42 12.48 7.00
CA HIS A 53 -7.53 13.04 7.75
C HIS A 53 -7.03 13.94 8.90
N PRO A 54 -7.67 15.09 9.18
CA PRO A 54 -7.22 16.03 10.22
C PRO A 54 -7.11 15.44 11.63
N SER A 55 -7.75 14.30 11.91
CA SER A 55 -7.60 13.58 13.18
C SER A 55 -6.21 12.96 13.36
N HIS A 56 -5.43 12.78 12.28
CA HIS A 56 -4.06 12.28 12.29
C HIS A 56 -3.05 13.44 12.30
N LEU A 57 -3.26 14.39 13.22
CA LEU A 57 -2.48 15.64 13.35
C LEU A 57 -0.96 15.44 13.36
N ASP A 58 -0.47 14.24 13.65
CA ASP A 58 0.94 13.91 13.60
C ASP A 58 1.34 13.21 12.28
N LEU A 59 1.77 14.03 11.32
CA LEU A 59 2.36 13.58 10.05
C LEU A 59 3.83 13.20 10.18
N GLU A 60 4.50 13.56 11.28
CA GLU A 60 5.93 13.33 11.46
C GLU A 60 6.29 11.85 11.42
N PRO A 61 5.58 10.92 12.11
CA PRO A 61 5.84 9.50 12.02
C PRO A 61 5.77 8.97 10.59
N LEU A 62 4.79 9.45 9.82
CA LEU A 62 4.58 9.01 8.43
C LEU A 62 5.68 9.55 7.50
N ASN A 63 6.03 10.84 7.62
CA ASN A 63 7.17 11.43 6.91
C ASN A 63 8.47 10.68 7.23
N TRP A 64 8.72 10.42 8.52
CA TRP A 64 9.93 9.74 8.99
C TRP A 64 9.99 8.30 8.47
N CYS A 65 8.90 7.54 8.55
CA CYS A 65 8.87 6.17 8.02
C CYS A 65 9.12 6.15 6.51
N SER A 66 8.48 7.05 5.75
CA SER A 66 8.61 7.10 4.29
C SER A 66 9.99 7.54 3.79
N ALA A 67 10.78 8.20 4.64
CA ALA A 67 12.10 8.74 4.29
C ALA A 67 13.29 7.93 4.84
N THR A 68 13.05 6.84 5.57
CA THR A 68 14.11 6.10 6.29
C THR A 68 14.34 4.67 5.75
N PRO A 69 15.48 4.03 6.07
CA PRO A 69 15.74 2.64 5.69
C PRO A 69 14.73 1.60 6.20
N LEU A 70 13.85 1.99 7.14
CA LEU A 70 12.73 1.17 7.58
C LEU A 70 11.86 0.73 6.40
N CYS A 71 11.65 1.62 5.42
CA CYS A 71 10.95 1.31 4.18
C CYS A 71 11.60 0.13 3.43
N ALA A 72 12.91 0.18 3.18
CA ALA A 72 13.60 -0.88 2.44
C ALA A 72 13.51 -2.24 3.17
N LYS A 73 13.45 -2.22 4.50
CA LYS A 73 13.23 -3.41 5.31
C LYS A 73 11.80 -3.96 5.14
N LEU A 74 10.78 -3.11 5.24
CA LEU A 74 9.38 -3.50 5.06
C LEU A 74 9.15 -4.06 3.66
N GLU A 75 9.81 -3.49 2.64
CA GLU A 75 9.72 -3.97 1.27
C GLU A 75 10.29 -5.39 1.09
N LEU A 76 11.41 -5.70 1.75
CA LEU A 76 11.98 -7.05 1.76
C LEU A 76 11.10 -8.05 2.51
N GLU A 77 10.50 -7.63 3.62
CA GLU A 77 9.56 -8.46 4.38
C GLU A 77 8.33 -8.78 3.53
N PHE A 78 7.83 -7.80 2.79
CA PHE A 78 6.72 -8.00 1.88
C PHE A 78 7.09 -8.84 0.65
N ALA A 79 8.26 -8.66 0.05
CA ALA A 79 8.71 -9.55 -1.01
C ALA A 79 8.78 -11.02 -0.54
N ALA A 80 9.30 -11.24 0.67
CA ALA A 80 9.44 -12.58 1.24
C ALA A 80 8.09 -13.25 1.53
N GLU A 81 7.08 -12.49 1.95
CA GLU A 81 5.74 -13.02 2.20
C GLU A 81 4.99 -13.30 0.89
N MET A 82 5.25 -12.56 -0.20
CA MET A 82 4.74 -12.93 -1.53
C MET A 82 5.27 -14.24 -2.05
N GLU A 83 6.58 -14.45 -1.89
CA GLU A 83 7.26 -15.66 -2.33
C GLU A 83 6.75 -16.91 -1.60
N ARG A 84 6.11 -16.73 -0.43
CA ARG A 84 5.52 -17.80 0.38
C ARG A 84 4.08 -18.14 0.02
N LEU A 85 3.40 -17.34 -0.80
CA LEU A 85 2.03 -17.61 -1.19
C LEU A 85 1.90 -18.98 -1.88
N GLN A 86 0.91 -19.76 -1.44
CA GLN A 86 0.53 -21.02 -2.07
C GLN A 86 -0.96 -20.99 -2.44
N PRO A 87 -1.30 -21.03 -3.74
CA PRO A 87 -0.39 -21.00 -4.90
C PRO A 87 0.28 -19.62 -5.07
N PRO A 88 1.43 -19.54 -5.78
CA PRO A 88 2.04 -18.26 -6.14
C PRO A 88 1.04 -17.37 -6.88
N HIS A 89 1.05 -16.08 -6.58
CA HIS A 89 0.19 -15.11 -7.25
C HIS A 89 0.51 -15.03 -8.76
N LYS A 90 -0.51 -14.84 -9.59
CA LYS A 90 -0.38 -14.81 -11.06
C LYS A 90 -0.72 -13.46 -11.68
N TYR A 91 -1.37 -12.59 -10.92
CA TYR A 91 -1.81 -11.26 -11.31
C TYR A 91 -2.03 -10.43 -10.04
N VAL A 92 -2.20 -9.13 -10.21
CA VAL A 92 -2.64 -8.20 -9.17
C VAL A 92 -3.98 -7.57 -9.57
N PRO A 93 -4.90 -7.31 -8.62
CA PRO A 93 -4.83 -7.70 -7.21
C PRO A 93 -4.97 -9.22 -7.01
N TRP A 94 -4.29 -9.76 -5.98
CA TRP A 94 -4.36 -11.19 -5.62
C TRP A 94 -5.11 -11.38 -4.29
N VAL A 95 -6.40 -11.68 -4.38
CA VAL A 95 -7.28 -11.79 -3.20
C VAL A 95 -7.49 -13.27 -2.85
N LEU A 96 -7.27 -13.62 -1.59
CA LEU A 96 -7.55 -14.95 -1.05
C LEU A 96 -8.80 -14.91 -0.16
N LEU A 97 -9.78 -15.76 -0.45
CA LEU A 97 -10.93 -16.01 0.41
C LEU A 97 -10.79 -17.41 1.02
N ASN A 98 -10.58 -17.48 2.33
CA ASN A 98 -10.31 -18.74 3.05
C ASN A 98 -9.12 -19.55 2.47
N GLY A 99 -8.10 -18.85 1.96
CA GLY A 99 -6.92 -19.45 1.35
C GLY A 99 -7.06 -19.78 -0.15
N GLU A 100 -8.25 -19.61 -0.74
CA GLU A 100 -8.49 -19.88 -2.16
C GLU A 100 -8.50 -18.57 -2.98
N PRO A 101 -7.87 -18.52 -4.17
CA PRO A 101 -7.88 -17.34 -5.02
C PRO A 101 -9.28 -16.98 -5.53
N LEU A 102 -9.65 -15.71 -5.39
CA LEU A 102 -10.88 -15.18 -5.96
C LEU A 102 -10.67 -14.77 -7.42
N MET A 103 -11.32 -15.47 -8.35
CA MET A 103 -11.08 -15.32 -9.80
C MET A 103 -11.74 -14.07 -10.43
N GLU A 104 -12.82 -13.56 -9.83
CA GLU A 104 -13.55 -12.38 -10.32
C GLU A 104 -13.66 -11.34 -9.21
N VAL A 105 -12.83 -10.30 -9.31
CA VAL A 105 -12.89 -9.13 -8.43
C VAL A 105 -13.45 -7.98 -9.25
N VAL A 106 -14.75 -7.68 -9.09
CA VAL A 106 -15.38 -6.48 -9.66
C VAL A 106 -15.27 -5.33 -8.67
N ASP A 107 -14.52 -4.28 -9.04
CA ASP A 107 -14.38 -2.99 -8.37
C ASP A 107 -14.59 -2.99 -6.84
N PHE A 108 -13.70 -3.69 -6.15
CA PHE A 108 -13.34 -3.30 -4.78
C PHE A 108 -12.22 -2.28 -4.92
N ALA A 109 -12.57 -1.00 -5.05
CA ALA A 109 -11.63 0.10 -5.17
C ALA A 109 -10.66 0.27 -3.97
N CYS A 110 -10.43 -0.76 -3.15
CA CYS A 110 -9.80 -0.59 -1.86
C CYS A 110 -9.20 -1.79 -1.13
N ILE A 111 -9.43 -3.06 -1.50
CA ILE A 111 -9.21 -4.08 -0.45
C ILE A 111 -7.73 -4.33 -0.12
N LEU A 112 -6.76 -4.22 -1.03
CA LEU A 112 -5.32 -4.24 -0.69
C LEU A 112 -4.54 -3.96 -1.97
N MET A 113 -4.34 -2.70 -2.36
CA MET A 113 -3.66 -2.43 -3.63
C MET A 113 -2.16 -2.79 -3.66
N HIS A 114 -1.65 -3.38 -2.58
CA HIS A 114 -0.47 -4.24 -2.60
C HIS A 114 -0.76 -5.35 -1.61
N PHE A 115 -1.30 -6.50 -2.04
CA PHE A 115 -1.41 -7.62 -1.11
C PHE A 115 -0.06 -8.06 -0.56
N LEU A 116 1.01 -7.59 -1.20
CA LEU A 116 2.37 -7.24 -0.85
C LEU A 116 2.88 -6.51 -2.14
N ILE A 117 4.10 -6.00 -2.23
CA ILE A 117 4.62 -5.40 -3.48
C ILE A 117 4.43 -6.30 -4.71
#